data_AF-A0A7V6MXN3-F1
#
_entry.id   AF-A0A7V6MXN3-F1
#
_cell.length_a   1.000
_cell.length_b   1.000
_cell.length_c   1.000
_cell.angle_alpha   90.00
_cell.angle_beta   90.00
_cell.angle_gamma   90.00
#
_symmetry.space_group_name_H-M   'P 1'
#
loop_
_entity.id
_entity.type
_entity.pdbx_description
1 polymer ?
#
loop_
_entity_poly.entity_id
_entity_poly.type
_entity_poly.pdbx_seq_one_letter_code
_entity_poly.pdbx_strand_id
1 'polypeptide(L)'
;MPLQNIGKFFQSIIENINLGIIVVNEEGNVVYVNPAYEPFIGKSVSELMGKHISEVVEEPGIQNTVITGQAELGVWMKTKGEKFYCHRIPFKHNNQKYAMAVIAIERPDQLNIVLERLWLTEAHLSFYEKKFGAKIQQNYTIEKIIGHSQAIESVKKLALKASKSNSNVLITGETGVGKEVFATAVHNHSKFTITAKDSVDLS
;
A
#
# COMPACT_ATOMS: atom_id res chain seq x y z
N MET A 1 -30.85 12.59 28.98
CA MET A 1 -30.79 13.08 27.58
C MET A 1 -29.88 12.18 26.73
N PRO A 2 -30.35 11.12 26.04
CA PRO A 2 -29.52 10.59 24.94
C PRO A 2 -30.23 10.31 23.61
N LEU A 3 -31.57 10.28 23.53
CA LEU A 3 -32.27 9.91 22.28
C LEU A 3 -32.88 11.08 21.49
N GLN A 4 -33.14 12.22 22.12
CA GLN A 4 -33.80 13.36 21.45
C GLN A 4 -32.92 14.12 20.44
N ASN A 5 -31.63 13.76 20.30
CA ASN A 5 -30.69 14.54 19.49
C ASN A 5 -29.81 13.70 18.53
N ILE A 6 -30.18 12.44 18.28
CA ILE A 6 -29.43 11.57 17.35
C ILE A 6 -29.32 12.20 15.95
N GLY A 7 -30.38 12.84 15.47
CA GLY A 7 -30.35 13.54 14.17
C GLY A 7 -29.31 14.66 14.13
N LYS A 8 -29.24 15.51 15.17
CA LYS A 8 -28.22 16.57 15.25
C LYS A 8 -26.81 16.01 15.38
N PHE A 9 -26.65 14.92 16.12
CA PHE A 9 -25.36 14.26 16.25
C PHE A 9 -24.86 13.71 14.90
N PHE A 10 -25.70 13.00 14.15
CA PHE A 10 -25.35 12.55 12.80
C PHE A 10 -25.12 13.70 11.83
N GLN A 11 -25.93 14.76 11.89
CA GLN A 11 -25.71 15.95 11.09
C GLN A 11 -24.33 16.56 11.36
N SER A 12 -23.93 16.72 12.63
CA SER A 12 -22.60 17.20 12.97
C SER A 12 -21.48 16.29 12.44
N ILE A 13 -21.65 14.97 12.45
CA ILE A 13 -20.67 14.04 11.85
C ILE A 13 -20.54 14.29 10.35
N ILE A 14 -21.66 14.39 9.62
CA ILE A 14 -21.65 14.55 8.16
C ILE A 14 -21.16 15.95 7.75
N GLU A 15 -21.42 16.98 8.55
CA GLU A 15 -20.94 18.34 8.28
C GLU A 15 -19.43 18.51 8.54
N ASN A 16 -18.84 17.69 9.41
CA ASN A 16 -17.41 17.75 9.77
C ASN A 16 -16.56 16.68 9.09
N ILE A 17 -17.14 15.75 8.35
CA ILE A 17 -16.38 14.75 7.60
C ILE A 17 -15.68 15.39 6.40
N ASN A 18 -14.44 15.00 6.14
CA ASN A 18 -13.66 15.47 4.99
C ASN A 18 -13.97 14.68 3.70
N LEU A 19 -15.25 14.36 3.50
CA LEU A 19 -15.77 13.71 2.28
C LEU A 19 -16.88 14.59 1.74
N GLY A 20 -16.81 14.95 0.47
CA GLY A 20 -17.88 15.71 -0.20
C GLY A 20 -19.10 14.83 -0.36
N ILE A 21 -20.25 15.25 0.15
CA ILE A 21 -21.51 14.51 0.09
C ILE A 21 -22.57 15.40 -0.54
N ILE A 22 -23.25 14.88 -1.55
CA ILE A 22 -24.44 15.48 -2.16
C ILE A 22 -25.53 14.41 -2.29
N VAL A 23 -26.77 14.80 -2.03
CA VAL A 23 -27.94 13.92 -2.15
C VAL A 23 -28.97 14.57 -3.05
N VAL A 24 -29.51 13.78 -3.97
CA VAL A 24 -30.58 14.20 -4.89
C VAL A 24 -31.81 13.30 -4.75
N ASN A 25 -32.99 13.84 -5.05
CA ASN A 25 -34.24 13.09 -5.14
C ASN A 25 -34.46 12.48 -6.55
N GLU A 26 -35.57 11.79 -6.76
CA GLU A 26 -35.95 11.19 -8.06
C GLU A 26 -36.03 12.19 -9.21
N GLU A 27 -36.37 13.44 -8.91
CA GLU A 27 -36.46 14.53 -9.89
C GLU A 27 -35.08 15.13 -10.22
N GLY A 28 -34.01 14.71 -9.55
CA GLY A 28 -32.67 15.28 -9.71
C GLY A 28 -32.42 16.56 -8.91
N ASN A 29 -33.34 16.95 -8.02
CA ASN A 29 -33.20 18.12 -7.16
C ASN A 29 -32.32 17.81 -5.95
N VAL A 30 -31.38 18.71 -5.64
CA VAL A 30 -30.48 18.59 -4.48
C VAL A 30 -31.26 18.78 -3.19
N VAL A 31 -31.27 17.75 -2.34
CA VAL A 31 -31.97 17.75 -1.04
C VAL A 31 -31.01 17.86 0.15
N TYR A 32 -29.72 17.60 -0.06
CA TYR A 32 -28.69 17.77 0.95
C TYR A 32 -27.31 17.93 0.30
N VAL A 33 -26.47 18.75 0.89
CA VAL A 33 -25.05 18.84 0.57
C VAL A 33 -24.28 19.24 1.83
N ASN A 34 -23.10 18.66 2.04
CA ASN A 34 -22.25 19.03 3.18
C ASN A 34 -21.19 20.08 2.79
N PRO A 35 -20.59 20.81 3.76
CA PRO A 35 -19.59 21.83 3.47
C PRO A 35 -18.35 21.30 2.74
N ALA A 36 -17.95 20.06 3.00
CA ALA A 36 -16.81 19.43 2.32
C ALA A 36 -17.03 19.25 0.81
N TYR A 37 -18.26 19.40 0.29
CA TYR A 37 -18.55 19.36 -1.14
C TYR A 37 -18.19 20.68 -1.86
N GLU A 38 -18.19 21.81 -1.15
CA GLU A 38 -17.98 23.14 -1.75
C GLU A 38 -16.65 23.26 -2.50
N PRO A 39 -15.49 22.79 -2.01
CA PRO A 39 -14.22 22.95 -2.72
C PRO A 39 -14.21 22.26 -4.09
N PHE A 40 -14.95 21.16 -4.25
CA PHE A 40 -15.02 20.41 -5.51
C PHE A 40 -15.78 21.16 -6.60
N ILE A 41 -16.87 21.84 -6.24
CA ILE A 41 -17.71 22.58 -7.19
C ILE A 41 -17.42 24.08 -7.19
N GLY A 42 -16.72 24.58 -6.17
CA GLY A 42 -16.57 25.99 -5.78
C GLY A 42 -17.84 26.81 -5.93
N LYS A 43 -18.94 26.28 -5.39
CA LYS A 43 -20.21 26.94 -5.11
C LYS A 43 -20.55 26.65 -3.66
N SER A 44 -21.18 27.60 -2.98
CA SER A 44 -21.60 27.43 -1.59
C SER A 44 -22.76 26.43 -1.45
N VAL A 45 -22.91 25.81 -0.27
CA VAL A 45 -24.04 24.94 0.08
C VAL A 45 -25.37 25.62 -0.26
N SER A 46 -25.53 26.88 0.12
CA SER A 46 -26.74 27.66 -0.16
C SER A 46 -27.06 27.82 -1.65
N GLU A 47 -26.05 27.88 -2.51
CA GLU A 47 -26.25 27.98 -3.96
C GLU A 47 -26.59 26.65 -4.61
N LEU A 48 -26.34 25.53 -3.94
CA LEU A 48 -26.56 24.18 -4.46
C LEU A 48 -27.92 23.61 -4.03
N MET A 49 -28.37 23.95 -2.83
CA MET A 49 -29.62 23.45 -2.28
C MET A 49 -30.81 23.76 -3.20
N GLY A 50 -31.64 22.74 -3.47
CA GLY A 50 -32.85 22.84 -4.28
C GLY A 50 -32.64 22.98 -5.79
N LYS A 51 -31.40 23.15 -6.27
CA LYS A 51 -31.12 23.17 -7.71
C LYS A 51 -31.20 21.78 -8.31
N HIS A 52 -31.51 21.72 -9.61
CA HIS A 52 -31.39 20.48 -10.35
C HIS A 52 -29.92 20.14 -10.58
N ILE A 53 -29.55 18.86 -10.46
CA ILE A 53 -28.16 18.40 -10.51
C ILE A 53 -27.44 18.75 -11.82
N SER A 54 -28.18 18.87 -12.94
CA SER A 54 -27.63 19.31 -14.23
C SER A 54 -27.13 20.76 -14.23
N GLU A 55 -27.56 21.60 -13.27
CA GLU A 55 -27.06 22.96 -13.08
C GLU A 55 -25.83 23.00 -12.16
N VAL A 56 -25.59 21.91 -11.44
CA VAL A 56 -24.52 21.77 -10.45
C VAL A 56 -23.27 21.17 -11.08
N VAL A 57 -23.43 20.11 -11.88
CA VAL A 57 -22.32 19.36 -12.51
C VAL A 57 -22.52 19.19 -14.02
N GLU A 58 -21.42 19.03 -14.75
CA GLU A 58 -21.43 18.79 -16.20
C GLU A 58 -22.08 17.45 -16.57
N GLU A 59 -21.84 16.41 -15.76
CA GLU A 59 -22.35 15.06 -15.98
C GLU A 59 -23.28 14.63 -14.82
N PRO A 60 -24.61 14.81 -14.95
CA PRO A 60 -25.58 14.56 -13.88
C PRO A 60 -25.89 13.07 -13.67
N GLY A 61 -24.91 12.17 -13.79
CA GLY A 61 -25.14 10.73 -13.80
C GLY A 61 -25.74 10.16 -12.50
N ILE A 62 -25.62 10.88 -11.37
CA ILE A 62 -26.32 10.54 -10.11
C ILE A 62 -27.85 10.46 -10.28
N GLN A 63 -28.45 11.21 -11.21
CA GLN A 63 -29.89 11.11 -11.50
C GLN A 63 -30.26 9.72 -12.03
N ASN A 64 -29.43 9.14 -12.90
CA ASN A 64 -29.62 7.78 -13.39
C ASN A 64 -29.50 6.77 -12.25
N THR A 65 -28.58 6.98 -11.30
CA THR A 65 -28.43 6.14 -10.11
C THR A 65 -29.73 6.10 -9.28
N VAL A 66 -30.42 7.24 -9.09
CA VAL A 66 -31.73 7.27 -8.39
C VAL A 66 -32.78 6.46 -9.14
N ILE A 67 -32.87 6.67 -10.46
CA ILE A 67 -33.90 6.08 -11.31
C ILE A 67 -33.73 4.56 -11.39
N THR A 68 -32.52 4.11 -11.73
CA THR A 68 -32.17 2.69 -11.91
C THR A 68 -32.12 1.93 -10.59
N GLY A 69 -31.80 2.62 -9.49
CA GLY A 69 -31.55 1.99 -8.20
C GLY A 69 -30.30 1.13 -8.16
N GLN A 70 -29.41 1.25 -9.16
CA GLN A 70 -28.13 0.55 -9.19
C GLN A 70 -27.02 1.46 -8.65
N ALA A 71 -26.19 0.92 -7.76
CA ALA A 71 -25.03 1.65 -7.25
C ALA A 71 -23.95 1.73 -8.33
N GLU A 72 -23.38 2.91 -8.51
CA GLU A 72 -22.24 3.13 -9.40
C GLU A 72 -21.02 3.42 -8.53
N LEU A 73 -20.11 2.44 -8.45
CA LEU A 73 -18.90 2.56 -7.67
C LEU A 73 -17.76 2.99 -8.58
N GLY A 74 -17.10 4.06 -8.18
CA GLY A 74 -15.86 4.48 -8.77
C GLY A 74 -15.93 5.20 -10.09
N VAL A 75 -16.96 6.03 -10.20
CA VAL A 75 -17.19 6.80 -11.40
C VAL A 75 -16.27 8.02 -11.40
N TRP A 76 -15.55 8.18 -12.49
CA TRP A 76 -14.83 9.42 -12.77
C TRP A 76 -15.84 10.52 -13.07
N MET A 77 -15.76 11.61 -12.31
CA MET A 77 -16.46 12.84 -12.62
C MET A 77 -15.45 13.93 -12.96
N LYS A 78 -15.86 14.82 -13.86
CA LYS A 78 -15.09 15.99 -14.22
C LYS A 78 -15.85 17.24 -13.80
N THR A 79 -15.15 18.16 -13.15
CA THR A 79 -15.68 19.50 -12.85
C THR A 79 -14.51 20.47 -12.79
N LYS A 80 -14.68 21.67 -13.36
CA LYS A 80 -13.62 22.70 -13.43
C LYS A 80 -12.28 22.22 -14.02
N GLY A 81 -12.32 21.20 -14.87
CA GLY A 81 -11.11 20.59 -15.46
C GLY A 81 -10.38 19.60 -14.56
N GLU A 82 -10.78 19.45 -13.30
CA GLU A 82 -10.24 18.45 -12.38
C GLU A 82 -11.06 17.15 -12.43
N LYS A 83 -10.38 16.03 -12.23
CA LYS A 83 -10.99 14.70 -12.19
C LYS A 83 -11.10 14.23 -10.76
N PHE A 84 -12.29 13.77 -10.39
CA PHE A 84 -12.56 13.23 -9.06
C PHE A 84 -13.17 11.84 -9.18
N TYR A 85 -12.95 11.04 -8.15
CA TYR A 85 -13.54 9.73 -8.01
C TYR A 85 -14.74 9.82 -7.07
N CYS A 86 -15.88 9.27 -7.48
CA CYS A 86 -17.09 9.29 -6.66
C CYS A 86 -17.80 7.94 -6.65
N HIS A 87 -18.46 7.66 -5.52
CA HIS A 87 -19.42 6.56 -5.38
C HIS A 87 -20.83 7.13 -5.37
N ARG A 88 -21.71 6.58 -6.19
CA ARG A 88 -23.13 6.94 -6.25
C ARG A 88 -23.95 5.79 -5.68
N ILE A 89 -24.61 6.04 -4.56
CA ILE A 89 -25.33 5.01 -3.80
C ILE A 89 -26.81 5.40 -3.75
N PRO A 90 -27.70 4.63 -4.38
CA PRO A 90 -29.13 4.84 -4.25
C PRO A 90 -29.63 4.33 -2.90
N PHE A 91 -30.61 5.00 -2.33
CA PHE A 91 -31.26 4.57 -1.11
C PHE A 91 -32.72 5.01 -1.08
N LYS A 92 -33.49 4.45 -0.14
CA LYS A 92 -34.89 4.82 0.08
C LYS A 92 -35.06 5.39 1.48
N HIS A 93 -35.85 6.43 1.61
CA HIS A 93 -36.28 6.97 2.89
C HIS A 93 -37.76 7.35 2.79
N ASN A 94 -38.59 6.89 3.73
CA ASN A 94 -40.05 7.13 3.73
C ASN A 94 -40.74 6.83 2.37
N ASN A 95 -40.35 5.73 1.73
CA ASN A 95 -40.86 5.30 0.43
C ASN A 95 -40.51 6.21 -0.77
N GLN A 96 -39.65 7.21 -0.59
CA GLN A 96 -39.07 8.03 -1.66
C GLN A 96 -37.65 7.54 -1.98
N LYS A 97 -37.25 7.53 -3.26
CA LYS A 97 -35.87 7.22 -3.64
C LYS A 97 -35.01 8.46 -3.66
N TYR A 98 -33.75 8.24 -3.33
CA TYR A 98 -32.69 9.22 -3.37
C TYR A 98 -31.43 8.55 -3.90
N ALA A 99 -30.45 9.36 -4.28
CA ALA A 99 -29.09 8.89 -4.48
C ALA A 99 -28.13 9.86 -3.81
N MET A 100 -27.11 9.31 -3.19
CA MET A 100 -26.02 10.02 -2.57
C MET A 100 -24.77 9.85 -3.43
N ALA A 101 -24.09 10.94 -3.78
CA ALA A 101 -22.73 10.88 -4.28
C ALA A 101 -21.77 11.26 -3.15
N VAL A 102 -20.78 10.39 -2.94
CA VAL A 102 -19.67 10.60 -2.01
C VAL A 102 -18.40 10.80 -2.83
N ILE A 103 -17.79 11.97 -2.69
CA ILE A 103 -16.52 12.34 -3.30
C ILE A 103 -15.45 12.26 -2.22
N ALA A 104 -14.51 11.35 -2.38
CA ALA A 104 -13.31 11.33 -1.57
C ALA A 104 -12.30 12.33 -2.14
N ILE A 105 -11.55 13.00 -1.27
CA ILE A 105 -10.32 13.70 -1.68
C ILE A 105 -9.28 12.62 -1.95
N GLU A 106 -9.41 11.91 -3.07
CA GLU A 106 -8.30 11.16 -3.65
C GLU A 106 -7.54 12.12 -4.53
N ARG A 107 -6.68 12.90 -3.89
CA ARG A 107 -5.62 13.63 -4.55
C ARG A 107 -4.65 12.59 -5.12
N PRO A 108 -4.57 12.38 -6.46
CA PRO A 108 -3.68 11.35 -7.02
C PRO A 108 -2.22 11.58 -6.62
N ASP A 109 -1.84 12.82 -6.31
CA ASP A 109 -0.57 13.20 -5.69
C ASP A 109 -0.34 12.56 -4.32
N GLN A 110 -1.35 12.45 -3.46
CA GLN A 110 -1.21 11.80 -2.14
C GLN A 110 -0.96 10.30 -2.28
N LEU A 111 -1.67 9.62 -3.19
CA LEU A 111 -1.44 8.21 -3.48
C LEU A 111 -0.04 8.01 -4.08
N ASN A 112 0.37 8.85 -5.02
CA ASN A 112 1.73 8.82 -5.57
C ASN A 112 2.80 9.07 -4.50
N ILE A 113 2.60 9.98 -3.55
CA ILE A 113 3.52 10.21 -2.43
C ILE A 113 3.62 8.98 -1.53
N VAL A 114 2.49 8.33 -1.22
CA VAL A 114 2.46 7.11 -0.40
C VAL A 114 3.14 5.95 -1.13
N LEU A 115 2.86 5.78 -2.43
CA LEU A 115 3.51 4.77 -3.28
C LEU A 115 5.00 5.04 -3.42
N GLU A 116 5.43 6.29 -3.64
CA GLU A 116 6.83 6.67 -3.73
C GLU A 116 7.59 6.37 -2.43
N ARG A 117 6.98 6.63 -1.27
CA ARG A 117 7.53 6.23 0.03
C ARG A 117 7.67 4.72 0.18
N LEU A 118 6.70 3.93 -0.32
CA LEU A 118 6.80 2.46 -0.32
C LEU A 118 7.96 1.98 -1.19
N TRP A 119 8.07 2.47 -2.42
CA TRP A 119 9.17 2.14 -3.33
C TRP A 119 10.55 2.53 -2.75
N LEU A 120 10.66 3.71 -2.13
CA LEU A 120 11.89 4.15 -1.46
C LEU A 120 12.26 3.23 -0.28
N THR A 121 11.26 2.81 0.50
CA THR A 121 11.47 1.90 1.64
C THR A 121 11.91 0.51 1.16
N GLU A 122 11.27 -0.01 0.13
CA GLU A 122 11.61 -1.30 -0.49
C GLU A 122 13.00 -1.26 -1.14
N ALA A 123 13.35 -0.15 -1.79
CA ALA A 123 14.69 0.09 -2.33
C ALA A 123 15.76 0.17 -1.24
N HIS A 124 15.48 0.83 -0.11
CA HIS A 124 16.37 0.85 1.05
C HIS A 124 16.56 -0.55 1.64
N LEU A 125 15.47 -1.32 1.83
CA LEU A 125 15.54 -2.69 2.32
C LEU A 125 16.39 -3.56 1.40
N SER A 126 16.12 -3.52 0.10
CA SER A 126 16.89 -4.23 -0.94
C SER A 126 18.37 -3.85 -0.93
N PHE A 127 18.69 -2.56 -0.72
CA PHE A 127 20.06 -2.08 -0.60
C PHE A 127 20.73 -2.61 0.67
N TYR A 128 20.04 -2.61 1.82
CA TYR A 128 20.55 -3.16 3.07
C TYR A 128 20.76 -4.68 2.97
N GLU A 129 19.84 -5.43 2.38
CA GLU A 129 19.96 -6.87 2.14
C GLU A 129 21.13 -7.19 1.22
N LYS A 130 21.28 -6.48 0.10
CA LYS A 130 22.45 -6.63 -0.78
C LYS A 130 23.75 -6.27 -0.08
N LYS A 131 23.77 -5.20 0.72
CA LYS A 131 24.96 -4.78 1.47
C LYS A 131 25.30 -5.76 2.60
N PHE A 132 24.32 -6.34 3.29
CA PHE A 132 24.54 -7.39 4.29
C PHE A 132 24.99 -8.71 3.63
N GLY A 133 24.28 -9.16 2.59
CA GLY A 133 24.62 -10.39 1.85
C GLY A 133 25.97 -10.34 1.17
N ALA A 134 26.31 -9.24 0.49
CA ALA A 134 27.60 -9.07 -0.17
C ALA A 134 28.77 -8.95 0.82
N LYS A 135 28.55 -8.33 1.99
CA LYS A 135 29.60 -8.15 3.01
C LYS A 135 29.91 -9.45 3.76
N ILE A 136 28.93 -10.36 3.88
CA ILE A 136 29.13 -11.72 4.43
C ILE A 136 29.86 -12.61 3.40
N GLN A 137 29.54 -12.53 2.11
CA GLN A 137 30.14 -13.39 1.09
C GLN A 137 31.59 -13.01 0.72
N GLN A 138 31.96 -11.72 0.73
CA GLN A 138 33.22 -11.25 0.12
C GLN A 138 34.49 -11.33 0.98
N ASN A 139 34.45 -11.75 2.25
CA ASN A 139 35.61 -11.51 3.14
C ASN A 139 36.20 -12.67 3.93
N TYR A 140 35.64 -13.87 3.89
CA TYR A 140 36.21 -15.00 4.63
C TYR A 140 36.81 -16.04 3.68
N THR A 141 38.13 -15.96 3.54
CA THR A 141 39.01 -16.98 2.94
C THR A 141 39.60 -17.81 4.08
N ILE A 142 39.91 -19.09 3.86
CA ILE A 142 40.55 -19.96 4.88
C ILE A 142 41.83 -19.30 5.45
N GLU A 143 42.54 -18.54 4.62
CA GLU A 143 43.74 -17.77 4.97
C GLU A 143 43.48 -16.58 5.92
N LYS A 144 42.27 -16.00 5.92
CA LYS A 144 41.89 -14.86 6.75
C LYS A 144 41.38 -15.25 8.15
N ILE A 145 41.26 -16.55 8.43
CA ILE A 145 40.84 -17.04 9.75
C ILE A 145 41.97 -16.81 10.76
N ILE A 146 41.71 -16.00 11.77
CA ILE A 146 42.67 -15.62 12.82
C ILE A 146 42.95 -16.83 13.74
N GLY A 147 44.23 -17.10 14.00
CA GLY A 147 44.68 -18.14 14.93
C GLY A 147 45.77 -19.06 14.35
N HIS A 148 46.74 -19.43 15.19
CA HIS A 148 47.92 -20.22 14.83
C HIS A 148 48.17 -21.43 15.74
N SER A 149 47.21 -21.80 16.59
CA SER A 149 47.34 -23.01 17.41
C SER A 149 47.37 -24.27 16.54
N GLN A 150 47.96 -25.35 17.04
CA GLN A 150 47.99 -26.62 16.30
C GLN A 150 46.57 -27.14 15.98
N ALA A 151 45.61 -26.89 16.89
CA ALA A 151 44.21 -27.23 16.68
C ALA A 151 43.57 -26.44 15.52
N ILE A 152 43.73 -25.11 15.48
CA ILE A 152 43.10 -24.29 14.44
C ILE A 152 43.73 -24.54 13.06
N GLU A 153 45.04 -24.78 12.99
CA GLU A 153 45.74 -25.16 11.76
C GLU A 153 45.24 -26.50 11.21
N SER A 154 44.95 -27.46 12.09
CA SER A 154 44.40 -28.76 11.70
C SER A 154 42.99 -28.60 11.11
N VAL A 155 42.16 -27.73 11.71
CA VAL A 155 40.81 -27.41 11.22
C VAL A 155 40.85 -26.66 9.88
N LYS A 156 41.77 -25.70 9.70
CA LYS A 156 41.99 -25.00 8.41
C LYS A 156 42.33 -25.97 7.27
N LYS A 157 43.23 -26.93 7.53
CA LYS A 157 43.60 -27.95 6.54
C LYS A 157 42.42 -28.86 6.19
N LEU A 158 41.63 -29.26 7.20
CA LEU A 158 40.44 -30.09 6.98
C LEU A 158 39.39 -29.34 6.15
N ALA A 159 39.15 -28.07 6.47
CA ALA A 159 38.24 -27.20 5.73
C ALA A 159 38.67 -27.05 4.25
N LEU A 160 39.96 -26.85 3.98
CA LEU A 160 40.50 -26.75 2.61
C LEU A 160 40.38 -28.07 1.84
N LYS A 161 40.53 -29.21 2.52
CA LYS A 161 40.33 -30.52 1.91
C LYS A 161 38.85 -30.76 1.59
N ALA A 162 37.96 -30.39 2.51
CA ALA A 162 36.52 -30.51 2.35
C ALA A 162 35.98 -29.62 1.21
N SER A 163 36.49 -28.38 1.07
CA SER A 163 36.07 -27.46 0.01
C SER A 163 36.34 -27.98 -1.41
N LYS A 164 37.39 -28.80 -1.57
CA LYS A 164 37.74 -29.43 -2.85
C LYS A 164 36.92 -30.68 -3.17
N SER A 165 36.08 -31.14 -2.24
CA SER A 165 35.22 -32.32 -2.42
C SER A 165 33.82 -31.93 -2.87
N ASN A 166 33.10 -32.88 -3.51
CA ASN A 166 31.70 -32.70 -3.92
C ASN A 166 30.70 -33.25 -2.89
N SER A 167 31.12 -33.46 -1.63
CA SER A 167 30.28 -34.05 -0.57
C SER A 167 29.69 -32.97 0.33
N ASN A 168 28.54 -33.26 0.95
CA ASN A 168 27.95 -32.40 1.97
C ASN A 168 28.88 -32.29 3.19
N VAL A 169 29.13 -31.07 3.64
CA VAL A 169 30.02 -30.77 4.79
C VAL A 169 29.16 -30.36 5.99
N LEU A 170 29.28 -31.08 7.10
CA LEU A 170 28.67 -30.71 8.38
C LEU A 170 29.73 -30.08 9.29
N ILE A 171 29.48 -28.87 9.78
CA ILE A 171 30.35 -28.16 10.72
C ILE A 171 29.67 -28.14 12.09
N THR A 172 30.30 -28.74 13.09
CA THR A 172 29.78 -28.86 14.46
C THR A 172 30.63 -28.06 15.46
N GLY A 173 30.09 -27.83 16.65
CA GLY A 173 30.73 -27.04 17.71
C GLY A 173 29.70 -26.23 18.50
N GLU A 174 30.13 -25.57 19.57
CA GLU A 174 29.26 -24.74 20.43
C GLU A 174 28.89 -23.40 19.79
N THR A 175 27.89 -22.70 20.31
CA THR A 175 27.48 -21.38 19.79
C THR A 175 28.61 -20.37 20.00
N GLY A 176 28.92 -19.57 18.97
CA GLY A 176 29.96 -18.52 19.04
C GLY A 176 31.40 -18.98 18.73
N VAL A 177 31.65 -20.27 18.46
CA VAL A 177 33.02 -20.78 18.15
C VAL A 177 33.49 -20.52 16.71
N GLY A 178 32.77 -19.72 15.93
CA GLY A 178 33.16 -19.33 14.57
C GLY A 178 32.80 -20.33 13.46
N LYS A 179 31.79 -21.20 13.67
CA LYS A 179 31.33 -22.17 12.65
C LYS A 179 30.92 -21.51 11.33
N GLU A 180 30.28 -20.33 11.40
CA GLU A 180 29.85 -19.56 10.23
C GLU A 180 31.04 -19.09 9.40
N VAL A 181 32.13 -18.65 10.05
CA VAL A 181 33.37 -18.21 9.39
C VAL A 181 33.99 -19.36 8.60
N PHE A 182 34.03 -20.56 9.18
CA PHE A 182 34.51 -21.76 8.48
C PHE A 182 33.56 -22.22 7.38
N ALA A 183 32.24 -22.15 7.58
CA ALA A 183 31.24 -22.49 6.56
C ALA A 183 31.39 -21.61 5.32
N THR A 184 31.47 -20.28 5.51
CA THR A 184 31.70 -19.32 4.44
C THR A 184 33.04 -19.54 3.76
N ALA A 185 34.11 -19.83 4.51
CA ALA A 185 35.43 -20.08 3.95
C ALA A 185 35.50 -21.36 3.08
N VAL A 186 34.84 -22.44 3.52
CA VAL A 186 34.70 -23.68 2.75
C VAL A 186 33.87 -23.45 1.49
N HIS A 187 32.75 -22.73 1.60
CA HIS A 187 31.89 -22.40 0.47
C HIS A 187 32.65 -21.59 -0.60
N ASN A 188 33.37 -20.54 -0.19
CA ASN A 188 34.16 -19.69 -1.10
C ASN A 188 35.32 -20.43 -1.80
N HIS A 189 35.83 -21.53 -1.24
CA HIS A 189 36.88 -22.37 -1.84
C HIS A 189 36.33 -23.59 -2.57
N SER A 190 35.00 -23.74 -2.63
CA SER A 190 34.34 -24.83 -3.35
C SER A 190 33.95 -24.41 -4.75
N LYS A 191 33.84 -25.37 -5.68
CA LYS A 191 33.40 -25.13 -7.07
C LYS A 191 31.90 -24.84 -7.17
N PHE A 192 31.13 -25.08 -6.11
CA PHE A 192 29.69 -24.88 -6.07
C PHE A 192 29.34 -23.52 -5.47
N THR A 193 29.65 -22.44 -6.20
CA THR A 193 29.02 -21.14 -5.95
C THR A 193 27.57 -21.23 -6.42
N ILE A 194 26.64 -21.50 -5.51
CA ILE A 194 25.22 -21.28 -5.80
C ILE A 194 25.05 -19.77 -5.88
N THR A 195 25.11 -19.25 -7.10
CA THR A 195 24.66 -17.88 -7.37
C THR A 195 23.16 -17.91 -7.10
N ALA A 196 22.70 -17.18 -6.09
CA ALA A 196 21.29 -17.01 -5.81
C ALA A 196 20.62 -16.30 -7.00
N LYS A 197 20.23 -17.06 -8.02
CA LYS A 197 19.45 -16.58 -9.16
C LYS A 197 18.39 -17.57 -9.67
N ASP A 198 18.41 -18.83 -9.24
CA ASP A 198 17.51 -19.85 -9.81
C ASP A 198 16.55 -20.44 -8.77
N SER A 199 15.62 -19.62 -8.27
CA SER A 199 14.34 -20.10 -7.74
C SER A 199 13.24 -19.03 -7.88
N VAL A 200 13.06 -18.57 -9.12
CA VAL A 200 11.74 -18.18 -9.62
C VAL A 200 11.47 -19.07 -10.82
N ASP A 201 10.78 -20.18 -10.59
CA ASP A 201 9.96 -20.93 -11.54
C ASP A 201 8.79 -21.42 -10.68
N LEU A 202 7.57 -20.84 -10.73
CA LEU A 202 6.60 -20.88 -11.83
C LEU A 202 6.45 -22.28 -12.44
N SER A 203 5.78 -23.15 -11.68
CA SER A 203 4.71 -24.02 -12.19
C SER A 203 3.77 -24.40 -11.05
#